data_AF-A0A3B3UGN6-F1
#
_entry.id   AF-A0A3B3UGN6-F1
#
_cell.length_a   1.000
_cell.length_b   1.000
_cell.length_c   1.000
_cell.angle_alpha   90.00
_cell.angle_beta   90.00
_cell.angle_gamma   90.00
#
_symmetry.space_group_name_H-M   'P 1'
#
loop_
_entity.id
_entity.type
_entity.pdbx_description
1 polymer ?
#
loop_
_entity_poly.entity_id
_entity_poly.type
_entity_poly.pdbx_seq_one_letter_code
_entity_poly.pdbx_strand_id
1 'polypeptide(L)'
;MCFFFFSANCTCLKIPPKNFTVQKDGCFEVKYRYECIPGYTRKSGTSGLIRCQEKNGVSQWGESKFECISKILLFLFHFFKRNLYHGILSWCITNDFNV
;
A
#
# COMPACT_ATOMS: atom_id res chain seq x y z
N MET A 1 33.35 21.15 6.22
CA MET A 1 32.87 21.01 4.83
C MET A 1 33.20 19.60 4.38
N CYS A 2 32.28 18.65 4.52
CA CYS A 2 32.55 17.25 4.18
C CYS A 2 32.11 16.97 2.74
N PHE A 3 33.09 16.78 1.87
CA PHE A 3 32.90 16.23 0.53
C PHE A 3 32.73 14.72 0.63
N PHE A 4 31.58 14.20 0.22
CA PHE A 4 31.41 12.78 -0.09
C PHE A 4 31.53 12.60 -1.60
N PHE A 5 32.67 12.09 -2.05
CA PHE A 5 32.76 11.35 -3.30
C PHE A 5 32.21 9.94 -3.03
N PHE A 6 31.05 9.60 -3.60
CA PHE A 6 30.67 8.20 -3.83
C PHE A 6 30.13 8.12 -5.26
N SER A 7 30.84 7.37 -6.10
CA SER A 7 30.38 6.98 -7.42
C SER A 7 29.12 6.10 -7.29
N ALA A 8 28.07 6.41 -8.08
CA ALA A 8 27.16 5.46 -8.77
C ALA A 8 25.73 6.05 -8.94
N ASN A 9 25.41 6.52 -10.15
CA ASN A 9 24.07 6.60 -10.76
C ASN A 9 22.83 6.52 -9.84
N CYS A 10 22.64 7.46 -8.92
CA CYS A 10 21.37 7.58 -8.21
C CYS A 10 20.36 8.24 -9.12
N THR A 11 19.56 7.42 -9.82
CA THR A 11 18.56 7.90 -10.76
C THR A 11 17.50 8.72 -10.01
N CYS A 12 16.78 8.13 -9.04
CA CYS A 12 15.76 8.88 -8.28
C CYS A 12 16.21 9.31 -6.90
N LEU A 13 16.23 10.63 -6.70
CA LEU A 13 16.44 11.26 -5.39
C LEU A 13 15.09 11.42 -4.68
N LYS A 14 15.04 11.04 -3.40
CA LYS A 14 13.92 11.25 -2.44
C LYS A 14 12.58 10.60 -2.83
N ILE A 15 12.11 9.66 -2.02
CA ILE A 15 10.81 9.00 -2.24
C ILE A 15 9.67 9.97 -1.87
N PRO A 16 8.58 10.02 -2.66
CA PRO A 16 7.43 10.83 -2.30
C PRO A 16 6.82 10.35 -0.97
N PRO A 17 6.61 11.25 0.00
CA PRO A 17 6.07 10.87 1.30
C PRO A 17 4.64 10.35 1.15
N LYS A 18 4.31 9.32 1.92
CA LYS A 18 2.96 8.74 2.01
C LYS A 18 2.56 8.60 3.47
N ASN A 19 1.27 8.81 3.74
CA ASN A 19 0.74 8.71 5.10
C ASN A 19 0.89 7.29 5.65
N PHE A 20 1.31 7.21 6.92
CA PHE A 20 1.50 5.95 7.65
C PHE A 20 2.50 4.99 6.99
N THR A 21 3.51 5.54 6.31
CA THR A 21 4.62 4.76 5.74
C THR A 21 5.93 5.00 6.48
N VAL A 22 6.81 4.00 6.43
CA VAL A 22 8.18 4.13 6.91
C VAL A 22 8.92 5.04 5.94
N GLN A 23 9.40 6.18 6.44
CA GLN A 23 10.24 7.08 5.66
C GLN A 23 11.67 6.53 5.63
N LYS A 24 12.20 6.34 4.42
CA LYS A 24 13.58 5.88 4.19
C LYS A 24 14.28 6.92 3.33
N ASP A 25 15.35 7.48 3.85
CA ASP A 25 16.24 8.36 3.09
C ASP A 25 17.36 7.50 2.49
N GLY A 26 17.59 7.63 1.18
CA GLY A 26 18.57 6.81 0.49
C GLY A 26 18.54 6.96 -1.02
N CYS A 27 19.51 6.32 -1.66
CA CYS A 27 19.59 6.18 -3.11
C CYS A 27 18.94 4.86 -3.53
N PHE A 28 17.95 4.93 -4.42
CA PHE A 28 17.23 3.76 -4.93
C PHE A 28 17.50 3.63 -6.42
N GLU A 29 17.96 2.46 -6.86
CA GLU A 29 18.40 2.25 -8.24
C GLU A 29 17.25 2.44 -9.25
N VAL A 30 16.14 1.72 -9.08
CA VAL A 30 15.04 1.70 -10.09
C VAL A 30 13.65 1.49 -9.47
N LYS A 31 13.55 0.81 -8.33
CA LYS A 31 12.28 0.39 -7.74
C LYS A 31 12.31 0.61 -6.23
N TYR A 32 11.18 1.04 -5.68
CA TYR A 32 10.99 1.14 -4.25
C TYR A 32 9.66 0.51 -3.87
N ARG A 33 9.64 -0.16 -2.71
CA ARG A 33 8.42 -0.74 -2.15
C ARG A 33 8.10 -0.05 -0.84
N TYR A 34 6.93 0.58 -0.78
CA TYR A 34 6.46 1.17 0.45
C TYR A 34 6.17 0.11 1.52
N GLU A 35 6.57 0.45 2.73
CA GLU A 35 6.28 -0.29 3.95
C GLU A 35 5.41 0.59 4.85
N CYS A 36 4.34 0.02 5.40
CA CYS A 36 3.49 0.71 6.37
C CYS A 36 4.14 0.66 7.76
N ILE A 37 3.90 1.70 8.57
CA ILE A 37 4.29 1.68 9.99
C ILE A 37 3.53 0.59 10.76
N PRO A 38 4.03 0.15 11.93
CA PRO A 38 3.34 -0.82 12.77
C PRO A 38 1.89 -0.39 13.09
N GLY A 39 0.96 -1.35 13.10
CA GLY A 39 -0.48 -1.08 13.28
C GLY A 39 -1.25 -0.77 11.99
N TYR A 40 -0.55 -0.51 10.89
CA TYR A 40 -1.14 -0.27 9.57
C TYR A 40 -0.79 -1.41 8.61
N THR A 41 -1.60 -1.58 7.57
CA THR A 41 -1.37 -2.54 6.50
C THR A 41 -1.72 -1.92 5.15
N ARG A 42 -1.18 -2.49 4.08
CA ARG A 42 -1.49 -2.06 2.72
C ARG A 42 -2.98 -2.29 2.42
N LYS A 43 -3.64 -1.28 1.83
CA LYS A 43 -5.00 -1.41 1.32
C LYS A 43 -5.07 -2.45 0.20
N SER A 44 -6.02 -3.39 0.29
CA SER A 44 -6.22 -4.37 -0.77
C SER A 44 -6.53 -3.69 -2.11
N GLY A 45 -6.07 -4.26 -3.22
CA GLY A 45 -6.20 -3.66 -4.56
C GLY A 45 -5.20 -2.55 -4.90
N THR A 46 -4.32 -2.12 -3.98
CA THR A 46 -3.25 -1.15 -4.27
C THR A 46 -1.87 -1.82 -4.37
N SER A 47 -0.97 -1.34 -5.23
CA SER A 47 0.43 -1.80 -5.29
C SER A 47 1.33 -0.80 -4.55
N GLY A 48 2.18 -1.32 -3.66
CA GLY A 48 3.20 -0.50 -2.96
C GLY A 48 4.49 -0.34 -3.74
N LEU A 49 4.55 -0.85 -4.96
CA LEU A 49 5.74 -0.78 -5.80
C LEU A 49 5.70 0.48 -6.65
N ILE A 50 6.69 1.34 -6.51
CA ILE A 50 6.92 2.49 -7.38
C ILE A 50 8.19 2.30 -8.17
N ARG A 51 8.21 2.88 -9.37
CA ARG A 51 9.35 2.84 -10.27
C ARG A 51 9.83 4.26 -10.49
N CYS A 52 11.14 4.41 -10.47
CA CYS A 52 11.80 5.59 -10.96
C CYS A 52 11.76 5.58 -12.48
N GLN A 53 11.36 6.68 -13.10
CA GLN A 53 11.42 6.85 -14.54
C GLN A 53 12.05 8.21 -14.85
N GLU A 54 12.92 8.24 -15.84
CA GLU A 54 13.44 9.49 -16.36
C GLU A 54 12.38 10.13 -17.27
N LYS A 55 11.97 11.35 -16.93
CA LYS A 55 11.10 12.19 -17.76
C LYS A 55 11.80 13.52 -18.00
N ASN A 56 12.06 13.83 -19.27
CA ASN A 56 12.71 15.08 -19.70
C ASN A 56 14.09 15.33 -19.06
N GLY A 57 14.92 14.28 -18.93
CA GLY A 57 16.24 14.38 -18.30
C GLY A 57 16.22 14.51 -16.76
N VAL A 58 15.05 14.43 -16.14
CA VAL A 58 14.88 14.41 -14.68
C VAL A 58 14.26 13.09 -14.27
N SER A 59 14.93 12.39 -13.35
CA SER A 59 14.41 11.15 -12.78
C SER A 59 13.35 11.44 -11.72
N GLN A 60 12.15 10.94 -11.97
CA GLN A 60 10.98 11.15 -11.12
C GLN A 60 10.29 9.82 -10.78
N TRP A 61 9.72 9.77 -9.58
CA TRP A 61 8.91 8.63 -9.17
C TRP A 61 7.57 8.63 -9.91
N GLY A 62 7.17 7.46 -10.41
CA GLY A 62 5.85 7.27 -10.99
C GLY A 62 4.74 7.46 -9.95
N GLU A 63 3.54 7.80 -10.44
CA GLU A 63 2.36 7.93 -9.59
C GLU A 63 1.98 6.60 -8.92
N SER A 64 1.59 6.69 -7.65
CA SER A 64 1.19 5.54 -6.86
C SER A 64 -0.07 5.82 -6.06
N LYS A 65 -1.06 4.95 -6.24
CA LYS A 65 -2.29 4.88 -5.43
C LYS A 65 -2.08 4.06 -4.14
N PHE A 66 -0.82 3.85 -3.73
CA PHE A 66 -0.51 3.14 -2.50
C PHE A 66 -1.05 3.88 -1.29
N GLU A 67 -1.75 3.14 -0.43
CA GLU A 67 -2.35 3.62 0.81
C GLU A 67 -2.19 2.58 1.92
N CYS A 68 -1.85 3.06 3.11
CA CYS A 68 -1.84 2.29 4.34
C CYS A 68 -3.13 2.55 5.13
N ILE A 69 -3.77 1.48 5.60
CA ILE A 69 -5.01 1.52 6.39
C ILE A 69 -4.80 0.83 7.73
N SER A 70 -5.50 1.31 8.77
CA SER A 70 -5.39 0.75 10.11
C SER A 70 -5.88 -0.70 10.14
N LYS A 71 -5.08 -1.59 10.73
CA LYS A 71 -5.46 -2.98 10.94
C LYS A 71 -6.69 -3.07 11.84
N ILE A 72 -6.79 -2.22 12.87
CA ILE A 72 -7.92 -2.22 13.81
C ILE A 72 -9.22 -1.92 13.06
N LEU A 73 -9.22 -0.92 12.17
CA LEU A 73 -10.40 -0.62 11.36
C LEU A 73 -10.77 -1.80 10.47
N LEU A 74 -9.80 -2.44 9.80
CA LEU A 74 -10.06 -3.66 9.04
C LEU A 74 -10.64 -4.78 9.89
N PHE A 75 -10.08 -5.03 11.07
CA PHE A 75 -10.60 -6.05 11.99
C PHE A 75 -12.03 -5.75 12.41
N LEU A 76 -12.36 -4.50 12.72
CA LEU A 76 -13.73 -4.10 13.03
C LEU A 76 -14.65 -4.31 11.83
N PHE A 77 -14.27 -3.85 10.63
CA PHE A 77 -15.07 -4.09 9.42
C PHE A 77 -15.27 -5.58 9.14
N HIS A 78 -14.23 -6.40 9.30
CA HIS A 78 -14.35 -7.85 9.15
C HIS A 78 -15.23 -8.47 10.24
N PHE A 79 -15.10 -8.05 11.50
CA PHE A 79 -15.89 -8.55 12.62
C PHE A 79 -17.36 -8.16 12.50
N PHE A 80 -17.66 -6.89 12.21
CA PHE A 80 -19.02 -6.41 11.94
C PHE A 80 -19.63 -7.08 10.71
N LYS A 81 -18.86 -7.25 9.62
CA LYS A 81 -19.34 -8.00 8.45
C LYS A 81 -19.63 -9.46 8.80
N ARG A 82 -18.83 -10.09 9.66
CA ARG A 82 -19.07 -11.46 10.13
C ARG A 82 -20.36 -11.56 10.97
N ASN A 83 -20.64 -10.56 11.81
CA ASN A 83 -21.89 -10.48 12.57
C ASN A 83 -23.13 -10.16 11.70
N LEU A 84 -22.97 -9.42 10.60
CA LEU A 84 -24.05 -9.22 9.61
C LEU A 84 -24.34 -10.48 8.78
N TYR A 85 -23.33 -11.29 8.45
CA TYR A 85 -23.54 -12.57 7.76
C TYR A 85 -24.11 -13.67 8.66
N HIS A 86 -23.88 -13.62 9.97
CA HIS A 86 -24.52 -14.54 10.93
C HIS A 86 -25.98 -14.15 11.26
N GLY A 87 -26.45 -13.01 10.77
CA GLY A 87 -27.85 -12.56 10.87
C GLY A 87 -28.70 -12.80 9.63
N ILE A 88 -28.13 -13.28 8.52
CA ILE A 88 -28.86 -13.47 7.24
C ILE A 88 -28.88 -14.95 6.79
N LEU A 89 -28.16 -15.87 7.46
CA LEU A 89 -28.23 -17.30 7.16
C LEU A 89 -29.17 -18.08 8.10
N SER A 90 -30.32 -17.52 8.48
CA SER A 90 -31.32 -18.26 9.28
C SER A 90 -32.75 -18.30 8.70
N TRP A 91 -33.06 -17.60 7.60
CA TRP A 91 -34.42 -17.66 7.03
C TRP A 91 -34.43 -17.45 5.51
N CYS A 92 -33.80 -18.37 4.77
CA CYS A 92 -34.14 -18.66 3.36
C CYS A 92 -33.78 -20.12 3.04
N ILE A 93 -34.36 -21.07 3.78
CA ILE A 93 -34.62 -22.42 3.26
C ILE A 93 -36.09 -22.71 3.54
N THR A 94 -36.98 -21.97 2.91
CA THR A 94 -38.34 -22.43 2.65
C THR A 94 -38.50 -22.48 1.13
N ASN A 95 -38.58 -23.72 0.64
CA ASN A 95 -39.20 -24.15 -0.61
C ASN A 95 -38.83 -23.39 -1.88
N ASP A 96 -37.92 -23.95 -2.67
CA ASP A 96 -38.20 -24.22 -4.09
C ASP A 96 -37.18 -25.24 -4.64
N PHE A 97 -37.59 -26.50 -4.79
CA PHE A 97 -37.21 -27.39 -5.89
C PHE A 97 -38.13 -28.61 -5.82
N ASN A 98 -39.34 -28.44 -6.36
CA ASN A 98 -40.00 -29.51 -7.10
C ASN A 98 -39.17 -29.73 -8.37
N VAL A 99 -38.69 -30.96 -8.56
CA VAL A 99 -38.64 -31.78 -9.79
C VAL A 99 -37.99 -33.11 -9.41
#